data_AF-A0AB74LS09-F1
#
_entry.id   AF-A0AB74LS09-F1
#
_cell.length_a   1.000
_cell.length_b   1.000
_cell.length_c   1.000
_cell.angle_alpha   90.00
_cell.angle_beta   90.00
_cell.angle_gamma   90.00
#
_symmetry.space_group_name_H-M   'P 1'
#
loop_
_entity.id
_entity.type
_entity.pdbx_description
1 polymer ?
#
loop_
_entity_poly.entity_id
_entity_poly.type
_entity_poly.pdbx_seq_one_letter_code
_entity_poly.pdbx_strand_id
1 'polypeptide(L)'
;MSATVIPLKRRYKPPLTNIRSDAVEKELTADAASAFHDGTRVRLLLDGLRAQQDTLLSAIENLRAPSLRAHPDLGRHTAALEAASIQALAEIGLLIRCGTELLRRLENTSVQRIN
;
A
#
# COMPACT_ATOMS: atom_id res chain seq x y z
N MET A 1 2.91 46.62 6.58
CA MET A 1 1.81 45.83 5.98
C MET A 1 1.75 44.50 6.71
N SER A 2 0.61 44.19 7.30
CA SER A 2 0.43 43.11 8.30
C SER A 2 0.31 41.75 7.62
N ALA A 3 1.08 40.75 8.08
CA ALA A 3 0.98 39.38 7.60
C ALA A 3 -0.34 38.76 8.06
N THR A 4 -1.18 38.35 7.11
CA THR A 4 -2.41 37.60 7.38
C THR A 4 -2.03 36.19 7.82
N VAL A 5 -2.10 35.93 9.13
CA VAL A 5 -1.90 34.60 9.70
C VAL A 5 -3.13 33.75 9.36
N ILE A 6 -2.96 32.79 8.46
CA ILE A 6 -3.98 31.77 8.16
C ILE A 6 -3.91 30.74 9.30
N PRO A 7 -4.95 30.61 10.15
CA PRO A 7 -4.94 29.62 11.20
C PRO A 7 -5.01 28.22 10.58
N LEU A 8 -4.02 27.36 10.87
CA LEU A 8 -4.02 25.92 10.59
C LEU A 8 -5.07 25.21 11.48
N LYS A 9 -6.33 25.63 11.41
CA LYS A 9 -7.45 24.89 11.99
C LYS A 9 -7.94 23.87 10.98
N ARG A 10 -7.25 22.73 11.00
CA ARG A 10 -7.77 21.36 10.96
C ARG A 10 -6.57 20.49 10.64
N ARG A 11 -6.16 19.65 11.60
CA ARG A 11 -5.36 18.47 11.27
C ARG A 11 -6.12 17.76 10.16
N TYR A 12 -5.63 17.82 8.93
CA TYR A 12 -6.08 16.95 7.87
C TYR A 12 -5.74 15.55 8.36
N LYS A 13 -6.69 14.90 9.03
CA LYS A 13 -6.68 13.46 9.16
C LYS A 13 -7.03 13.00 7.74
N PRO A 14 -6.11 12.33 7.02
CA PRO A 14 -6.55 11.63 5.82
C PRO A 14 -7.73 10.77 6.25
N PRO A 15 -8.80 10.69 5.45
CA PRO A 15 -9.81 9.69 5.73
C PRO A 15 -9.04 8.37 5.78
N LEU A 16 -9.02 7.75 6.96
CA LEU A 16 -8.81 6.32 7.07
C LEU A 16 -10.06 5.73 6.44
N THR A 17 -10.16 5.81 5.12
CA THR A 17 -10.95 4.86 4.35
C THR A 17 -10.29 3.55 4.68
N ASN A 18 -10.79 2.92 5.74
CA ASN A 18 -10.68 1.50 5.93
C ASN A 18 -11.00 0.92 4.56
N ILE A 19 -10.01 0.37 3.90
CA ILE A 19 -10.21 -0.56 2.79
C ILE A 19 -10.75 -1.87 3.41
N ARG A 20 -11.74 -1.76 4.29
CA ARG A 20 -12.60 -2.84 4.73
C ARG A 20 -13.82 -2.68 3.86
N SER A 21 -13.71 -3.19 2.65
CA SER A 21 -14.90 -3.59 1.92
C SER A 21 -15.56 -4.68 2.76
N ASP A 22 -16.86 -4.56 3.05
CA ASP A 22 -17.63 -5.59 3.76
C ASP A 22 -17.48 -6.98 3.12
N ALA A 23 -17.14 -7.03 1.82
CA ALA A 23 -16.78 -8.25 1.11
C ALA A 23 -15.47 -8.89 1.61
N VAL A 24 -14.43 -8.07 1.84
CA VAL A 24 -13.13 -8.52 2.37
C VAL A 24 -13.29 -9.00 3.81
N GLU A 25 -14.12 -8.32 4.61
CA GLU A 25 -14.37 -8.71 6.01
C GLU A 25 -15.20 -10.00 6.12
N LYS A 26 -16.11 -10.26 5.16
CA LYS A 26 -16.83 -11.54 5.04
C LYS A 26 -15.95 -12.70 4.57
N GLU A 27 -15.04 -12.49 3.61
CA GLU A 27 -14.09 -13.54 3.18
C GLU A 27 -13.00 -13.83 4.21
N LEU A 28 -12.65 -12.85 5.04
CA LEU A 28 -11.74 -13.03 6.17
C LEU A 28 -12.38 -13.79 7.35
N THR A 29 -13.71 -13.90 7.40
CA THR A 29 -14.46 -14.59 8.46
C THR A 29 -15.04 -15.95 8.04
N ALA A 30 -15.19 -16.23 6.75
CA ALA A 30 -15.42 -17.58 6.23
C ALA A 30 -14.16 -18.46 6.39
N ASP A 31 -14.34 -19.76 6.64
CA ASP A 31 -13.33 -20.75 7.04
C ASP A 31 -11.90 -20.42 6.57
N ALA A 32 -11.16 -19.80 7.48
CA ALA A 32 -9.90 -19.15 7.16
C ALA A 32 -8.86 -20.11 6.59
N ALA A 33 -8.89 -21.37 7.04
CA ALA A 33 -7.97 -22.39 6.57
C ALA A 33 -8.25 -22.75 5.10
N SER A 34 -9.52 -22.90 4.72
CA SER A 34 -9.92 -23.23 3.34
C SER A 34 -9.58 -22.10 2.37
N ALA A 35 -9.80 -20.84 2.75
CA ALA A 35 -9.54 -19.67 1.90
C ALA A 35 -8.04 -19.30 1.76
N PHE A 36 -7.18 -19.87 2.62
CA PHE A 36 -5.73 -19.88 2.41
C PHE A 36 -5.31 -21.05 1.51
N HIS A 37 -5.99 -22.21 1.61
CA HIS A 37 -5.69 -23.38 0.77
C HIS A 37 -6.02 -23.19 -0.71
N ASP A 38 -7.12 -22.52 -1.04
CA ASP A 38 -7.52 -22.22 -2.42
C ASP A 38 -6.80 -20.98 -3.01
N GLY A 39 -5.96 -20.32 -2.21
CA GLY A 39 -5.21 -19.12 -2.57
C GLY A 39 -6.03 -17.82 -2.63
N THR A 40 -7.33 -17.85 -2.38
CA THR A 40 -8.22 -16.68 -2.54
C THR A 40 -7.76 -15.50 -1.68
N ARG A 41 -7.41 -15.74 -0.41
CA ARG A 41 -6.88 -14.68 0.48
C ARG A 41 -5.55 -14.11 0.01
N VAL A 42 -4.67 -14.95 -0.54
CA VAL A 42 -3.37 -14.50 -1.03
C VAL A 42 -3.55 -13.62 -2.27
N ARG A 43 -4.48 -13.95 -3.18
CA ARG A 43 -4.83 -13.08 -4.33
C ARG A 43 -5.36 -11.72 -3.86
N LEU A 44 -6.31 -11.70 -2.92
CA LEU A 44 -6.85 -10.45 -2.37
C LEU A 44 -5.77 -9.58 -1.71
N LEU A 45 -4.85 -10.19 -0.97
CA LEU A 45 -3.71 -9.49 -0.37
C LEU A 45 -2.78 -8.91 -1.45
N LEU A 46 -2.49 -9.66 -2.51
CA LEU A 46 -1.66 -9.18 -3.62
C LEU A 46 -2.31 -8.01 -4.35
N ASP A 47 -3.62 -8.04 -4.58
CA ASP A 47 -4.34 -6.95 -5.24
C ASP A 47 -4.33 -5.69 -4.36
N GLY A 48 -4.52 -5.85 -3.04
CA GLY A 48 -4.37 -4.74 -2.09
C GLY A 48 -2.96 -4.15 -2.08
N LEU A 49 -1.92 -5.00 -2.10
CA LEU A 49 -0.52 -4.56 -2.14
C LEU A 49 -0.18 -3.83 -3.45
N ARG A 50 -0.71 -4.27 -4.59
CA ARG A 50 -0.54 -3.58 -5.89
C ARG A 50 -1.20 -2.20 -5.88
N ALA A 51 -2.43 -2.09 -5.37
CA ALA A 51 -3.10 -0.80 -5.24
C ALA A 51 -2.32 0.16 -4.31
N GLN A 52 -1.74 -0.35 -3.22
CA GLN A 52 -0.86 0.43 -2.35
C GLN A 52 0.44 0.84 -3.05
N GLN A 53 1.03 -0.03 -3.86
CA GLN A 53 2.21 0.25 -4.67
C GLN A 53 1.96 1.43 -5.64
N ASP A 54 0.85 1.38 -6.38
CA ASP A 54 0.47 2.43 -7.33
C ASP A 54 0.21 3.77 -6.64
N THR A 55 -0.49 3.73 -5.51
CA THR A 55 -0.76 4.91 -4.68
C THR A 55 0.54 5.55 -4.19
N LEU A 56 1.49 4.74 -3.72
CA LEU A 56 2.77 5.21 -3.21
C LEU A 56 3.66 5.77 -4.33
N LEU A 57 3.66 5.15 -5.51
CA LEU A 57 4.33 5.68 -6.70
C LEU A 57 3.82 7.07 -7.06
N SER A 58 2.50 7.25 -7.13
CA SER A 58 1.90 8.56 -7.39
C SER A 58 2.25 9.59 -6.31
N ALA A 59 2.28 9.19 -5.03
CA ALA A 59 2.71 10.08 -3.95
C ALA A 59 4.17 10.52 -4.10
N ILE A 60 5.08 9.61 -4.48
CA ILE A 60 6.50 9.91 -4.75
C ILE A 60 6.64 10.92 -5.89
N GLU A 61 5.88 10.75 -6.97
CA GLU A 61 5.88 11.71 -8.10
C GLU A 61 5.46 13.11 -7.64
N ASN A 62 4.44 13.21 -6.79
CA ASN A 62 4.00 14.48 -6.22
C ASN A 62 5.07 15.13 -5.32
N LEU A 63 5.82 14.34 -4.54
CA LEU A 63 6.92 14.85 -3.72
C LEU A 63 8.08 15.42 -4.54
N ARG A 64 8.24 14.96 -5.79
CA ARG A 64 9.25 15.44 -6.73
C ARG A 64 8.86 16.75 -7.41
N ALA A 65 7.69 17.32 -7.12
CA ALA A 65 7.25 18.58 -7.70
C ALA A 65 8.31 19.70 -7.48
N PRO A 66 8.72 20.42 -8.55
CA PRO A 66 9.75 21.45 -8.45
C PRO A 66 9.41 22.56 -7.43
N SER A 67 8.13 22.90 -7.27
CA SER A 67 7.64 23.88 -6.30
C SER A 67 7.92 23.50 -4.85
N LEU A 68 7.86 22.20 -4.53
CA LEU A 68 8.17 21.68 -3.19
C LEU A 68 9.68 21.60 -2.95
N ARG A 69 10.44 21.23 -3.99
CA ARG A 69 11.90 21.09 -3.94
C ARG A 69 12.62 22.45 -3.79
N ALA A 70 12.08 23.50 -4.39
CA ALA A 70 12.67 24.85 -4.34
C ALA A 70 12.45 25.56 -2.99
N HIS A 71 11.55 25.05 -2.14
CA HIS A 71 11.27 25.66 -0.85
C HIS A 71 12.37 25.30 0.17
N PRO A 72 13.00 26.27 0.85
CA PRO A 72 14.20 26.04 1.68
C PRO A 72 13.97 25.09 2.88
N ASP A 73 12.80 25.16 3.51
CA ASP A 73 12.45 24.25 4.61
C ASP A 73 11.82 22.93 4.12
N LEU A 74 10.84 23.02 3.21
CA LEU A 74 10.11 21.83 2.74
C LEU A 74 10.97 20.92 1.86
N GLY A 75 11.92 21.45 1.09
CA GLY A 75 12.73 20.68 0.15
C GLY A 75 13.57 19.57 0.82
N ARG A 76 14.09 19.82 2.02
CA ARG A 76 14.81 18.79 2.79
C ARG A 76 13.87 17.74 3.37
N HIS A 77 12.71 18.16 3.87
CA HIS A 77 11.70 17.24 4.41
C HIS A 77 11.08 16.37 3.32
N THR A 78 10.81 16.92 2.13
CA THR A 78 10.26 16.17 1.00
C THR A 78 11.27 15.19 0.41
N ALA A 79 12.56 15.53 0.39
CA ALA A 79 13.62 14.59 0.01
C ALA A 79 13.74 13.41 0.99
N ALA A 80 13.68 13.66 2.31
CA ALA A 80 13.69 12.60 3.31
C ALA A 80 12.43 11.71 3.22
N LEU A 81 11.26 12.31 3.01
CA LEU A 81 10.00 11.58 2.84
C LEU A 81 10.00 10.77 1.54
N GLU A 82 10.57 11.27 0.46
CA GLU A 82 10.76 10.53 -0.79
C GLU A 82 11.64 9.29 -0.55
N ALA A 83 12.77 9.43 0.15
CA ALA A 83 13.65 8.30 0.45
C ALA A 83 12.94 7.22 1.27
N ALA A 84 12.21 7.61 2.32
CA ALA A 84 11.41 6.68 3.12
C ALA A 84 10.30 6.00 2.28
N SER A 85 9.67 6.74 1.37
CA SER A 85 8.65 6.20 0.46
C SER A 85 9.23 5.20 -0.53
N ILE A 86 10.45 5.44 -1.05
CA ILE A 86 11.16 4.50 -1.92
C ILE A 86 11.51 3.20 -1.16
N GLN A 87 11.91 3.30 0.11
CA GLN A 87 12.16 2.13 0.93
C GLN A 87 10.87 1.32 1.15
N ALA A 88 9.77 1.97 1.51
CA ALA A 88 8.47 1.32 1.65
C ALA A 88 8.02 0.65 0.33
N LEU A 89 8.28 1.27 -0.82
CA LEU A 89 8.00 0.69 -2.14
C LEU A 89 8.78 -0.61 -2.37
N ALA A 90 10.05 -0.67 -1.95
CA ALA A 90 10.87 -1.87 -2.04
C ALA A 90 10.32 -3.01 -1.16
N GLU A 91 9.84 -2.69 0.04
CA GLU A 91 9.19 -3.64 0.95
C GLU A 91 7.88 -4.19 0.37
N ILE A 92 7.01 -3.32 -0.18
CA ILE A 92 5.80 -3.75 -0.89
C ILE A 92 6.17 -4.68 -2.05
N GLY A 93 7.19 -4.35 -2.83
CA GLY A 93 7.68 -5.21 -3.92
C GLY A 93 8.18 -6.57 -3.46
N LEU A 94 8.78 -6.67 -2.27
CA LEU A 94 9.15 -7.95 -1.66
C LEU A 94 7.91 -8.76 -1.26
N LEU A 95 6.93 -8.12 -0.60
CA LEU A 95 5.69 -8.76 -0.19
C LEU A 95 4.91 -9.31 -1.40
N ILE A 96 4.83 -8.56 -2.50
CA ILE A 96 4.20 -9.02 -3.74
C ILE A 96 4.89 -10.27 -4.29
N ARG A 97 6.24 -10.28 -4.31
CA ARG A 97 7.01 -11.46 -4.75
C ARG A 97 6.75 -12.67 -3.85
N CYS A 98 6.77 -12.49 -2.53
CA CYS A 98 6.49 -13.55 -1.58
C CYS A 98 5.07 -14.11 -1.74
N GLY A 99 4.06 -13.25 -1.86
CA GLY A 99 2.67 -13.70 -2.05
C GLY A 99 2.45 -14.41 -3.38
N THR A 100 3.13 -13.96 -4.45
CA THR A 100 3.07 -14.62 -5.76
C THR A 100 3.69 -16.02 -5.72
N GLU A 101 4.83 -16.17 -5.05
CA GLU A 101 5.47 -17.46 -4.86
C GLU A 101 4.63 -18.40 -3.98
N LEU A 102 3.94 -17.85 -2.97
CA LEU A 102 3.01 -18.62 -2.14
C LEU A 102 1.83 -19.16 -2.97
N LEU A 103 1.22 -18.33 -3.83
CA LEU A 103 0.17 -18.78 -4.74
C LEU A 103 0.64 -19.91 -5.65
N ARG A 104 1.82 -19.74 -6.27
CA ARG A 104 2.42 -20.75 -7.14
C ARG A 104 2.60 -22.08 -6.40
N ARG A 105 3.00 -22.06 -5.12
CA ARG A 105 3.16 -23.27 -4.30
C ARG A 105 1.83 -23.91 -3.94
N LEU A 106 0.81 -23.12 -3.64
CA LEU A 106 -0.54 -23.62 -3.35
C LEU A 106 -1.14 -24.33 -4.57
N GLU A 107 -1.01 -23.73 -5.76
CA GLU A 107 -1.46 -24.31 -7.03
C GLU A 107 -0.73 -25.63 -7.36
N ASN A 108 0.57 -25.71 -7.12
CA ASN A 108 1.31 -26.96 -7.32
C ASN A 108 0.92 -28.06 -6.31
N THR A 109 0.59 -27.67 -5.08
CA THR A 109 0.22 -28.62 -4.01
C THR A 109 -1.19 -29.18 -4.23
N SER A 110 -2.12 -28.37 -4.76
CA SER A 110 -3.46 -28.83 -5.11
C SER A 110 -3.44 -29.80 -6.29
N VAL A 111 -2.57 -29.58 -7.29
CA VAL A 111 -2.35 -30.51 -8.41
C VAL A 111 -1.80 -31.86 -7.94
N GLN A 112 -0.90 -31.89 -6.95
CA GLN A 112 -0.34 -33.13 -6.39
C GLN A 112 -1.35 -33.99 -5.60
N ARG A 113 -2.47 -33.42 -5.12
CA ARG A 113 -3.50 -34.20 -4.41
C ARG A 113 -4.48 -34.92 -5.34
N ILE A 114 -4.49 -34.59 -6.63
CA ILE A 114 -5.45 -35.14 -7.62
C ILE A 114 -4.84 -36.32 -8.39
N ASN A 115 -3.51 -36.50 -8.34
CA ASN A 115 -2.78 -37.64 -8.92
C ASN A 115 -2.39 -38.67 -7.85
#